data_AF-A0A4Y1Z9K6-F1
#
_entry.id   AF-A0A4Y1Z9K6-F1
#
_cell.length_a   1.000
_cell.length_b   1.000
_cell.length_c   1.000
_cell.angle_alpha   90.00
_cell.angle_beta   90.00
_cell.angle_gamma   90.00
#
_symmetry.space_group_name_H-M   'P 1'
#
loop_
_entity.id
_entity.type
_entity.pdbx_description
1 polymer ?
#
loop_
_entity_poly.entity_id
_entity_poly.type
_entity_poly.pdbx_seq_one_letter_code
_entity_poly.pdbx_strand_id
1 'polypeptide(L)'
;MQIKLSDAYIQKIKSEVQPHWGELGWVTYKRTYARWIEPLGRYEEWDETVRRVVEGNINLDPRLHADQVSEATVRELGKEAERLFKLIYSLCSTPSGRNLWISGTDYQQRVGDALNNCWFIAIRPQAYGDSHIVPFYLKKEQPAVSMPFSFLFDELMKGGGVGFSVSRANIRQIPPVTRHVKLDILISKENGDYAAALEAGAQDADTWYQDHDRASYLCYQTPDTREGWVESNALLIDAHFSSMIDHASHVVIDVSSIREKGEKIKGFGGVAAGPVPFIEMLGAVNRVLNQANGRQLTSVDCTDICNLIGKNVVAGNVRRSAEIALGDPDDQAFVTMKQDQEQLMDHRWASNNSVLVTPDFNHYDAVAEAIAKNGEPGIVNLDNIRNYGRLADGRQPGIDADAEGTNPCGEISLGNGEPCNLFEVFPGIAEEMGWSMEEVFSLAARYAKRVTFSHYDWQCSRTIIEKNRRIGISMSGIQDWVLERFGERLVSGFVDAQDPESGTLYQNRYLMSKRHNVLMPFIKWSSKPINGIPRHSAAVHQSNTQPSNLPERSQSLSGYPKECTLVLINT
;
A
#
# COMPACT_ATOMS: atom_id res chain seq x y z
N MET A 1 -19.73 23.45 1.10
CA MET A 1 -19.81 23.84 -0.33
C MET A 1 -19.19 22.73 -1.18
N GLN A 2 -19.60 22.51 -2.43
CA GLN A 2 -18.94 21.52 -3.31
C GLN A 2 -18.50 22.15 -4.65
N ILE A 3 -17.28 21.86 -5.06
CA ILE A 3 -16.73 22.21 -6.38
C ILE A 3 -17.14 21.13 -7.38
N LYS A 4 -17.69 21.57 -8.52
CA LYS A 4 -18.06 20.71 -9.65
C LYS A 4 -17.57 21.33 -10.95
N LEU A 5 -17.11 20.49 -11.87
CA LEU A 5 -16.74 20.90 -13.21
C LEU A 5 -18.01 21.06 -14.05
N SER A 6 -18.05 22.12 -14.86
CA SER A 6 -19.19 22.35 -15.77
C SER A 6 -19.11 21.42 -16.97
N ASP A 7 -20.27 20.98 -17.47
CA ASP A 7 -20.32 20.15 -18.67
C ASP A 7 -19.75 20.90 -19.90
N ALA A 8 -19.95 22.22 -19.95
CA ALA A 8 -19.36 23.07 -20.99
C ALA A 8 -17.82 23.02 -20.98
N TYR A 9 -17.20 23.04 -19.80
CA TYR A 9 -15.75 22.90 -19.67
C TYR A 9 -15.29 21.52 -20.14
N ILE A 10 -15.97 20.45 -19.71
CA ILE A 10 -15.61 19.08 -20.09
C ILE A 10 -15.70 18.91 -21.61
N GLN A 11 -16.79 19.36 -22.24
CA GLN A 11 -16.94 19.26 -23.69
C GLN A 11 -15.87 20.06 -24.44
N LYS A 12 -15.50 21.25 -23.94
CA LYS A 12 -14.40 22.03 -24.48
C LYS A 12 -13.08 21.22 -24.46
N ILE A 13 -12.71 20.68 -23.31
CA ILE A 13 -11.47 19.89 -23.19
C ILE A 13 -11.50 18.66 -24.08
N LYS A 14 -12.62 17.94 -24.19
CA LYS A 14 -12.77 16.79 -25.09
C LYS A 14 -12.55 17.15 -26.56
N SER A 15 -12.88 18.39 -26.97
CA SER A 15 -12.67 18.87 -28.34
C SER A 15 -11.25 19.37 -28.61
N GLU A 16 -10.54 19.82 -27.58
CA GLU A 16 -9.22 20.46 -27.69
C GLU A 16 -8.06 19.53 -27.36
N VAL A 17 -8.30 18.47 -26.58
CA VAL A 17 -7.25 17.61 -26.02
C VAL A 17 -7.54 16.16 -26.37
N GLN A 18 -6.56 15.50 -26.99
CA GLN A 18 -6.57 14.07 -27.19
C GLN A 18 -5.78 13.39 -26.05
N PRO A 19 -6.38 12.48 -25.27
CA PRO A 19 -5.65 11.72 -24.26
C PRO A 19 -4.50 10.92 -24.87
N HIS A 20 -3.32 10.97 -24.25
CA HIS A 20 -2.11 10.27 -24.71
C HIS A 20 -2.14 8.76 -24.35
N TRP A 21 -3.08 8.02 -24.94
CA TRP A 21 -3.21 6.58 -24.74
C TRP A 21 -2.03 5.82 -25.33
N GLY A 22 -1.50 4.85 -24.57
CA GLY A 22 -0.67 3.80 -25.16
C GLY A 22 -1.49 2.78 -25.94
N GLU A 23 -0.79 1.90 -26.66
CA GLU A 23 -1.43 0.87 -27.51
C GLU A 23 -2.38 -0.04 -26.72
N LEU A 24 -2.07 -0.29 -25.44
CA LEU A 24 -2.92 -1.03 -24.50
C LEU A 24 -3.69 -0.13 -23.54
N GLY A 25 -3.58 1.19 -23.71
CA GLY A 25 -4.02 2.23 -22.81
C GLY A 25 -5.49 2.16 -22.45
N TRP A 26 -6.30 2.34 -23.49
CA TRP A 26 -7.75 2.39 -23.36
C TRP A 26 -8.34 1.05 -22.92
N VAL A 27 -7.80 -0.07 -23.42
CA VAL A 27 -8.24 -1.42 -23.02
C VAL A 27 -8.00 -1.65 -21.54
N THR A 28 -6.82 -1.26 -21.05
CA THR A 28 -6.46 -1.31 -19.62
C THR A 28 -7.39 -0.44 -18.78
N TYR A 29 -7.66 0.78 -19.24
CA TYR A 29 -8.63 1.66 -18.59
C TYR A 29 -10.00 1.01 -18.43
N LYS A 30 -10.58 0.51 -19.53
CA LYS A 30 -11.93 -0.07 -19.54
C LYS A 30 -12.07 -1.30 -18.65
N ARG A 31 -11.06 -2.17 -18.59
CA ARG A 31 -11.12 -3.41 -17.79
C ARG A 31 -10.80 -3.20 -16.30
N THR A 32 -10.14 -2.10 -15.92
CA THR A 32 -9.57 -1.95 -14.57
C THR A 32 -10.11 -0.75 -13.80
N TYR A 33 -10.33 0.40 -14.45
CA TYR A 33 -10.63 1.67 -13.76
C TYR A 33 -12.01 2.23 -14.08
N ALA A 34 -12.57 1.92 -15.26
CA ALA A 34 -13.92 2.34 -15.61
C ALA A 34 -14.94 1.63 -14.71
N ARG A 35 -15.75 2.38 -13.98
CA ARG A 35 -16.79 1.81 -13.10
C ARG A 35 -18.09 1.57 -13.85
N TRP A 36 -18.86 0.56 -13.40
CA TRP A 36 -20.21 0.34 -13.91
C TRP A 36 -21.17 1.42 -13.40
N ILE A 37 -21.96 2.00 -14.29
CA ILE A 37 -23.00 2.99 -13.98
C ILE A 37 -24.35 2.29 -14.15
N GLU A 38 -24.93 1.81 -13.04
CA GLU A 38 -26.18 1.04 -13.07
C GLU A 38 -27.32 1.74 -13.82
N PRO A 39 -27.61 3.04 -13.59
CA PRO A 39 -28.69 3.72 -14.32
C PRO A 39 -28.49 3.81 -15.83
N LEU A 40 -27.25 3.72 -16.31
CA LEU A 40 -26.92 3.84 -17.74
C LEU A 40 -26.64 2.48 -18.40
N GLY A 41 -26.55 1.39 -17.64
CA GLY A 41 -26.27 0.06 -18.16
C GLY A 41 -24.93 -0.05 -18.91
N ARG A 42 -23.93 0.76 -18.54
CA ARG A 42 -22.60 0.77 -19.16
C ARG A 42 -21.49 1.13 -18.18
N TYR A 43 -20.24 0.90 -18.59
CA TYR A 43 -19.08 1.43 -17.90
C TYR A 43 -18.84 2.92 -18.19
N GLU A 44 -18.19 3.61 -17.26
CA GLU A 44 -17.69 4.99 -17.42
C GLU A 44 -16.87 5.16 -18.70
N GLU A 45 -16.95 6.33 -19.31
CA GLU A 45 -15.97 6.86 -20.26
C GLU A 45 -14.89 7.68 -19.54
N TRP A 46 -13.75 7.88 -20.20
CA TRP A 46 -12.57 8.47 -19.56
C TRP A 46 -12.85 9.84 -18.95
N ASP A 47 -13.59 10.71 -19.63
CA ASP A 47 -13.96 12.02 -19.10
C ASP A 47 -14.83 11.94 -17.84
N GLU A 48 -15.69 10.92 -17.72
CA GLU A 48 -16.54 10.71 -16.55
C GLU A 48 -15.70 10.24 -15.35
N THR A 49 -14.76 9.31 -15.58
CA THR A 49 -13.81 8.88 -14.55
C THR A 49 -12.96 10.06 -14.07
N VAL A 50 -12.34 10.81 -14.98
CA VAL A 50 -11.47 11.95 -14.60
C VAL A 50 -12.27 13.02 -13.86
N ARG A 51 -13.50 13.33 -14.30
CA ARG A 51 -14.38 14.27 -13.60
C ARG A 51 -14.58 13.85 -12.16
N ARG A 52 -15.05 12.63 -11.93
CA ARG A 52 -15.31 12.10 -10.58
C ARG A 52 -14.05 12.11 -9.71
N VAL A 53 -12.91 11.72 -10.27
CA VAL A 53 -11.63 11.67 -9.55
C VAL A 53 -11.15 13.05 -9.12
N VAL A 54 -11.28 14.05 -10.01
CA VAL A 54 -10.90 15.44 -9.74
C VAL A 54 -11.84 16.08 -8.74
N GLU A 55 -13.15 15.95 -8.94
CA GLU A 55 -14.16 16.47 -8.02
C GLU A 55 -14.03 15.80 -6.64
N GLY A 56 -13.79 14.49 -6.59
CA GLY A 56 -13.51 13.75 -5.35
C GLY A 56 -12.31 14.30 -4.59
N ASN A 57 -11.21 14.60 -5.29
CA ASN A 57 -10.00 15.12 -4.65
C ASN A 57 -10.13 16.60 -4.23
N ILE A 58 -10.63 17.48 -5.10
CA ILE A 58 -10.67 18.91 -4.81
C ILE A 58 -11.57 19.22 -3.62
N ASN A 59 -12.63 18.43 -3.43
CA ASN A 59 -13.57 18.58 -2.32
C ASN A 59 -13.05 18.04 -0.97
N LEU A 60 -11.85 17.46 -0.93
CA LEU A 60 -11.13 17.18 0.31
C LEU A 60 -10.43 18.41 0.89
N ASP A 61 -10.43 19.55 0.18
CA ASP A 61 -9.85 20.78 0.71
C ASP A 61 -10.59 21.21 2.00
N PRO A 62 -9.90 21.29 3.16
CA PRO A 62 -10.54 21.58 4.45
C PRO A 62 -11.25 22.94 4.46
N ARG A 63 -10.84 23.89 3.61
CA ARG A 63 -11.46 25.22 3.51
C ARG A 63 -12.90 25.17 2.98
N LEU A 64 -13.30 24.08 2.30
CA LEU A 64 -14.67 23.89 1.80
C LEU A 64 -15.66 23.41 2.88
N HIS A 65 -15.11 22.97 4.02
CA HIS A 65 -15.84 22.42 5.17
C HIS A 65 -15.90 23.40 6.35
N ALA A 66 -15.36 24.61 6.20
CA ALA A 66 -15.50 25.68 7.18
C ALA A 66 -16.95 26.24 7.19
N ASP A 67 -17.37 26.81 8.32
CA ASP A 67 -18.70 27.41 8.49
C ASP A 67 -19.02 28.47 7.42
N GLN A 68 -17.99 29.20 6.97
CA GLN A 68 -18.08 30.20 5.91
C GLN A 68 -17.00 29.95 4.86
N VAL A 69 -17.43 29.70 3.63
CA VAL A 69 -16.54 29.48 2.48
C VAL A 69 -16.54 30.73 1.61
N SER A 70 -15.37 31.35 1.43
CA SER A 70 -15.26 32.56 0.60
C SER A 70 -15.46 32.25 -0.89
N GLU A 71 -16.07 33.16 -1.64
CA GLU A 71 -16.16 33.00 -3.10
C GLU A 71 -14.78 32.95 -3.78
N ALA A 72 -13.78 33.62 -3.19
CA ALA A 72 -12.41 33.58 -3.69
C ALA A 72 -11.85 32.15 -3.63
N THR A 73 -12.08 31.45 -2.52
CA THR A 73 -11.73 30.02 -2.34
C THR A 73 -12.44 29.15 -3.38
N VAL A 74 -13.74 29.36 -3.59
CA VAL A 74 -14.52 28.59 -4.58
C VAL A 74 -13.97 28.82 -5.99
N ARG A 75 -13.66 30.07 -6.35
CA ARG A 75 -13.05 30.40 -7.66
C ARG A 75 -11.65 29.84 -7.83
N GLU A 76 -10.81 29.90 -6.80
CA GLU A 76 -9.46 29.31 -6.79
C GLU A 76 -9.53 27.81 -7.06
N LEU A 77 -10.33 27.09 -6.25
CA LEU A 77 -10.44 25.64 -6.35
C LEU A 77 -11.15 25.18 -7.62
N GLY A 78 -12.12 25.95 -8.12
CA GLY A 78 -12.73 25.70 -9.43
C GLY A 78 -11.71 25.76 -10.57
N LYS A 79 -10.85 26.80 -10.60
CA LYS A 79 -9.78 26.91 -11.59
C LYS A 79 -8.73 25.81 -11.46
N GLU A 80 -8.38 25.43 -10.22
CA GLU A 80 -7.47 24.32 -10.01
C GLU A 80 -8.07 22.99 -10.47
N ALA A 81 -9.35 22.74 -10.19
CA ALA A 81 -10.06 21.55 -10.66
C ALA A 81 -10.07 21.48 -12.20
N GLU A 82 -10.31 22.59 -12.89
CA GLU A 82 -10.23 22.66 -14.35
C GLU A 82 -8.83 22.26 -14.83
N ARG A 83 -7.76 22.90 -14.30
CA ARG A 83 -6.37 22.56 -14.69
C ARG A 83 -6.04 21.10 -14.40
N LEU A 84 -6.44 20.59 -13.23
CA LEU A 84 -6.20 19.21 -12.83
C LEU A 84 -6.95 18.21 -13.73
N PHE A 85 -8.19 18.54 -14.13
CA PHE A 85 -8.93 17.74 -15.11
C PHE A 85 -8.18 17.68 -16.43
N LYS A 86 -7.74 18.82 -16.98
CA LYS A 86 -6.98 18.85 -18.24
C LYS A 86 -5.69 18.03 -18.13
N LEU A 87 -4.96 18.15 -17.01
CA LEU A 87 -3.72 17.43 -16.76
C LEU A 87 -3.91 15.91 -16.73
N ILE A 88 -4.93 15.43 -16.00
CA ILE A 88 -5.20 14.00 -15.88
C ILE A 88 -5.85 13.46 -17.18
N TYR A 89 -6.79 14.20 -17.76
CA TYR A 89 -7.48 13.81 -18.98
C TYR A 89 -6.51 13.61 -20.15
N SER A 90 -5.50 14.47 -20.27
CA SER A 90 -4.45 14.35 -21.29
C SER A 90 -3.46 13.22 -21.04
N LEU A 91 -3.50 12.55 -19.88
CA LEU A 91 -2.53 11.55 -19.43
C LEU A 91 -1.11 12.09 -19.24
N CYS A 92 -0.97 13.40 -19.00
CA CYS A 92 0.30 14.01 -18.56
C CYS A 92 0.67 13.60 -17.13
N SER A 93 -0.34 13.27 -16.33
CA SER A 93 -0.19 12.75 -14.97
C SER A 93 -1.40 11.93 -14.59
N THR A 94 -1.27 11.09 -13.57
CA THR A 94 -2.38 10.33 -13.02
C THR A 94 -2.21 10.18 -11.51
N PRO A 95 -3.30 10.22 -10.72
CA PRO A 95 -3.22 9.71 -9.37
C PRO A 95 -3.04 8.19 -9.40
N SER A 96 -2.85 7.57 -8.22
CA SER A 96 -2.72 6.12 -8.15
C SER A 96 -3.92 5.38 -8.75
N GLY A 97 -3.71 4.14 -9.23
CA GLY A 97 -4.80 3.32 -9.77
C GLY A 97 -5.96 3.12 -8.78
N ARG A 98 -5.68 3.16 -7.47
CA ARG A 98 -6.70 3.20 -6.42
C ARG A 98 -7.59 4.43 -6.54
N ASN A 99 -6.98 5.60 -6.68
CA ASN A 99 -7.70 6.87 -6.78
C ASN A 99 -8.54 6.93 -8.06
N LEU A 100 -8.04 6.42 -9.20
CA LEU A 100 -8.84 6.29 -10.42
C LEU A 100 -10.12 5.46 -10.19
N TRP A 101 -10.00 4.36 -9.45
CA TRP A 101 -11.13 3.48 -9.14
C TRP A 101 -12.08 4.02 -8.07
N ILE A 102 -11.58 4.73 -7.05
CA ILE A 102 -12.33 5.01 -5.80
C ILE A 102 -12.63 6.49 -5.56
N SER A 103 -11.78 7.43 -5.98
CA SER A 103 -11.95 8.86 -5.66
C SER A 103 -13.29 9.39 -6.14
N GLY A 104 -14.04 10.10 -5.30
CA GLY A 104 -15.36 10.67 -5.66
C GLY A 104 -16.49 9.65 -5.75
N THR A 105 -16.28 8.39 -5.34
CA THR A 105 -17.36 7.39 -5.22
C THR A 105 -17.99 7.42 -3.84
N ASP A 106 -19.22 6.92 -3.74
CA ASP A 106 -19.88 6.68 -2.46
C ASP A 106 -19.09 5.77 -1.50
N TYR A 107 -18.30 4.84 -2.04
CA TYR A 107 -17.47 3.95 -1.22
C TYR A 107 -16.39 4.74 -0.49
N GLN A 108 -15.72 5.66 -1.19
CA GLN A 108 -14.71 6.54 -0.60
C GLN A 108 -15.25 7.40 0.55
N GLN A 109 -16.52 7.77 0.51
CA GLN A 109 -17.16 8.59 1.54
C GLN A 109 -17.51 7.80 2.81
N ARG A 110 -17.72 6.48 2.69
CA ARG A 110 -18.18 5.61 3.79
C ARG A 110 -17.10 4.76 4.42
N VAL A 111 -15.98 4.55 3.72
CA VAL A 111 -14.88 3.69 4.18
C VAL A 111 -13.64 4.54 4.30
N GLY A 112 -13.07 4.64 5.52
CA GLY A 112 -11.78 5.29 5.73
C GLY A 112 -10.67 4.57 4.97
N ASP A 113 -9.52 5.22 4.85
CA ASP A 113 -8.30 4.64 4.25
C ASP A 113 -8.40 4.40 2.73
N ALA A 114 -9.58 4.53 2.13
CA ALA A 114 -9.90 4.07 0.78
C ALA A 114 -9.07 4.73 -0.34
N LEU A 115 -8.53 5.93 -0.12
CA LEU A 115 -7.67 6.65 -1.07
C LEU A 115 -6.20 6.26 -1.00
N ASN A 116 -5.79 5.50 0.02
CA ASN A 116 -4.43 5.01 0.20
C ASN A 116 -4.38 3.50 -0.07
N ASN A 117 -3.35 3.08 -0.80
CA ASN A 117 -3.28 1.70 -1.29
C ASN A 117 -2.22 0.86 -0.58
N CYS A 118 -1.27 1.46 0.11
CA CYS A 118 -0.24 0.69 0.80
C CYS A 118 0.10 1.30 2.15
N TRP A 119 0.58 0.46 3.06
CA TRP A 119 0.79 0.77 4.47
C TRP A 119 2.04 0.11 5.02
N PHE A 120 2.43 0.52 6.22
CA PHE A 120 3.42 -0.18 7.04
C PHE A 120 2.92 -0.35 8.48
N ILE A 121 3.19 -1.51 9.10
CA ILE A 121 2.89 -1.77 10.52
C ILE A 121 4.01 -2.58 11.19
N ALA A 122 4.37 -2.25 12.42
CA ALA A 122 5.33 -3.02 13.20
C ALA A 122 4.64 -4.14 14.00
N ILE A 123 5.16 -5.36 13.94
CA ILE A 123 4.57 -6.52 14.61
C ILE A 123 4.99 -6.57 16.09
N ARG A 124 4.37 -5.72 16.89
CA ARG A 124 4.51 -5.62 18.34
C ARG A 124 3.17 -5.28 18.98
N PRO A 125 2.92 -5.60 20.26
CA PRO A 125 1.65 -5.26 20.90
C PRO A 125 1.40 -3.75 20.91
N GLN A 126 0.20 -3.34 20.49
CA GLN A 126 -0.17 -1.94 20.29
C GLN A 126 -1.63 -1.73 20.66
N ALA A 127 -1.98 -0.50 21.06
CA ALA A 127 -3.35 -0.15 21.36
C ALA A 127 -4.13 0.09 20.07
N TYR A 128 -5.39 -0.38 20.01
CA TYR A 128 -6.29 -0.04 18.90
C TYR A 128 -6.62 1.45 18.90
N GLY A 129 -6.71 2.07 20.07
CA GLY A 129 -7.05 3.48 20.21
C GLY A 129 -8.52 3.76 19.88
N ASP A 130 -8.83 5.02 19.56
CA ASP A 130 -10.14 5.46 19.07
C ASP A 130 -10.32 5.11 17.58
N SER A 131 -10.04 3.87 17.21
CA SER A 131 -10.16 3.39 15.83
C SER A 131 -11.58 2.94 15.51
N HIS A 132 -11.88 2.79 14.22
CA HIS A 132 -13.16 2.22 13.77
C HIS A 132 -13.36 0.79 14.28
N ILE A 133 -12.28 -0.01 14.30
CA ILE A 133 -12.26 -1.36 14.84
C ILE A 133 -11.62 -1.32 16.22
N VAL A 134 -12.33 -1.79 17.24
CA VAL A 134 -11.81 -2.01 18.59
C VAL A 134 -12.50 -3.27 19.14
N PRO A 135 -11.76 -4.36 19.40
CA PRO A 135 -12.36 -5.58 19.93
C PRO A 135 -13.14 -5.31 21.22
N PHE A 136 -14.37 -5.83 21.30
CA PHE A 136 -15.32 -5.54 22.39
C PHE A 136 -14.81 -5.82 23.81
N TYR A 137 -13.79 -6.66 23.96
CA TYR A 137 -13.19 -7.05 25.25
C TYR A 137 -11.99 -6.20 25.65
N LEU A 138 -11.51 -5.29 24.78
CA LEU A 138 -10.35 -4.43 25.04
C LEU A 138 -10.77 -3.01 25.41
N LYS A 139 -9.96 -2.37 26.25
CA LYS A 139 -10.00 -0.91 26.40
C LYS A 139 -9.24 -0.28 25.24
N LYS A 140 -9.67 0.89 24.77
CA LYS A 140 -9.08 1.60 23.62
C LYS A 140 -7.56 1.78 23.77
N GLU A 141 -7.08 2.13 24.96
CA GLU A 141 -5.68 2.42 25.24
C GLU A 141 -4.86 1.18 25.63
N GLN A 142 -5.49 0.02 25.78
CA GLN A 142 -4.81 -1.22 26.17
C GLN A 142 -4.04 -1.78 24.96
N PRO A 143 -2.71 -1.97 25.07
CA PRO A 143 -1.96 -2.66 24.05
C PRO A 143 -2.40 -4.13 23.95
N ALA A 144 -2.66 -4.58 22.72
CA ALA A 144 -3.06 -5.94 22.40
C ALA A 144 -2.08 -6.57 21.41
N VAL A 145 -1.88 -7.89 21.51
CA VAL A 145 -1.01 -8.64 20.59
C VAL A 145 -1.64 -8.68 19.20
N SER A 146 -2.97 -8.81 19.16
CA SER A 146 -3.78 -8.84 17.93
C SER A 146 -3.68 -7.57 17.07
N MET A 147 -3.51 -6.39 17.67
CA MET A 147 -3.65 -5.10 16.98
C MET A 147 -2.87 -4.97 15.66
N PRO A 148 -1.54 -5.20 15.60
CA PRO A 148 -0.82 -5.10 14.33
C PRO A 148 -1.28 -6.12 13.27
N PHE A 149 -1.72 -7.31 13.69
CA PHE A 149 -2.27 -8.32 12.77
C PHE A 149 -3.66 -7.91 12.27
N SER A 150 -4.48 -7.30 13.13
CA SER A 150 -5.77 -6.74 12.74
C SER A 150 -5.63 -5.57 11.77
N PHE A 151 -4.66 -4.68 11.99
CA PHE A 151 -4.35 -3.61 11.06
C PHE A 151 -3.96 -4.17 9.69
N LEU A 152 -3.05 -5.14 9.67
CA LEU A 152 -2.65 -5.82 8.43
C LEU A 152 -3.84 -6.47 7.73
N PHE A 153 -4.65 -7.23 8.47
CA PHE A 153 -5.83 -7.90 7.91
C PHE A 153 -6.82 -6.90 7.31
N ASP A 154 -7.10 -5.83 8.04
CA ASP A 154 -8.04 -4.81 7.61
C ASP A 154 -7.59 -4.11 6.31
N GLU A 155 -6.34 -3.68 6.26
CA GLU A 155 -5.80 -2.98 5.10
C GLU A 155 -5.66 -3.88 3.86
N LEU A 156 -5.39 -5.16 4.05
CA LEU A 156 -5.43 -6.16 2.96
C LEU A 156 -6.88 -6.38 2.48
N MET A 157 -7.86 -6.45 3.37
CA MET A 157 -9.28 -6.58 3.02
C MET A 157 -9.83 -5.34 2.29
N LYS A 158 -9.27 -4.16 2.57
CA LYS A 158 -9.48 -2.92 1.79
C LYS A 158 -8.78 -2.94 0.43
N GLY A 159 -8.11 -4.04 0.07
CA GLY A 159 -7.38 -4.25 -1.17
C GLY A 159 -6.09 -3.46 -1.27
N GLY A 160 -5.50 -3.12 -0.12
CA GLY A 160 -4.19 -2.52 0.00
C GLY A 160 -3.06 -3.56 0.07
N GLY A 161 -1.83 -3.07 0.12
CA GLY A 161 -0.65 -3.88 0.44
C GLY A 161 0.03 -3.39 1.71
N VAL A 162 0.53 -4.29 2.54
CA VAL A 162 1.04 -3.96 3.88
C VAL A 162 2.47 -4.45 4.01
N GLY A 163 3.40 -3.54 4.27
CA GLY A 163 4.71 -3.92 4.78
C GLY A 163 4.65 -4.09 6.28
N PHE A 164 5.37 -5.07 6.80
CA PHE A 164 5.41 -5.29 8.24
C PHE A 164 6.78 -5.69 8.74
N SER A 165 7.10 -5.29 9.98
CA SER A 165 8.39 -5.59 10.59
C SER A 165 8.28 -6.61 11.71
N VAL A 166 8.96 -7.75 11.53
CA VAL A 166 9.18 -8.81 12.51
C VAL A 166 10.61 -8.76 13.07
N SER A 167 11.20 -7.56 13.12
CA SER A 167 12.51 -7.38 13.77
C SER A 167 12.47 -7.86 15.22
N ARG A 168 13.60 -8.34 15.71
CA ARG A 168 13.83 -8.78 17.08
C ARG A 168 13.44 -7.72 18.10
N ALA A 169 13.60 -6.44 17.77
CA ALA A 169 13.15 -5.33 18.61
C ALA A 169 11.62 -5.33 18.78
N ASN A 170 10.86 -5.70 17.75
CA ASN A 170 9.41 -5.84 17.82
C ASN A 170 9.00 -7.15 18.48
N ILE A 171 9.56 -8.29 18.06
CA ILE A 171 9.19 -9.62 18.53
C ILE A 171 9.42 -9.77 20.05
N ARG A 172 10.51 -9.22 20.59
CA ARG A 172 10.79 -9.25 22.04
C ARG A 172 9.72 -8.55 22.89
N GLN A 173 8.90 -7.68 22.32
CA GLN A 173 7.81 -6.99 23.02
C GLN A 173 6.55 -7.85 23.14
N ILE A 174 6.43 -8.92 22.34
CA ILE A 174 5.29 -9.84 22.42
C ILE A 174 5.47 -10.71 23.67
N PRO A 175 4.52 -10.77 24.60
CA PRO A 175 4.63 -11.65 25.77
C PRO A 175 4.69 -13.13 25.34
N PRO A 176 5.18 -14.05 26.19
CA PRO A 176 5.07 -15.47 25.93
C PRO A 176 3.60 -15.89 25.74
N VAL A 177 3.36 -16.85 24.85
CA VAL A 177 2.04 -17.48 24.75
C VAL A 177 1.79 -18.26 26.03
N THR A 178 0.69 -17.94 26.70
CA THR A 178 0.43 -18.38 28.07
C THR A 178 -0.49 -19.60 28.16
N ARG A 179 -1.21 -19.91 27.08
CA ARG A 179 -2.15 -21.02 27.08
C ARG A 179 -2.35 -21.62 25.69
N HIS A 180 -2.77 -22.88 25.71
CA HIS A 180 -3.38 -23.52 24.56
C HIS A 180 -4.86 -23.13 24.47
N VAL A 181 -5.34 -22.78 23.28
CA VAL A 181 -6.75 -22.45 22.99
C VAL A 181 -7.39 -23.56 22.17
N LYS A 182 -8.44 -24.18 22.71
CA LYS A 182 -9.36 -25.00 21.92
C LYS A 182 -10.22 -24.05 21.09
N LEU A 183 -10.15 -24.18 19.76
CA LEU A 183 -10.97 -23.42 18.82
C LEU A 183 -12.02 -24.34 18.22
N ASP A 184 -13.29 -23.98 18.35
CA ASP A 184 -14.39 -24.56 17.58
C ASP A 184 -14.94 -23.47 16.65
N ILE A 185 -15.07 -23.77 15.35
CA ILE A 185 -15.64 -22.86 14.36
C ILE A 185 -16.99 -23.44 13.92
N LEU A 186 -18.06 -22.65 14.00
CA LEU A 186 -19.43 -23.13 13.80
C LEU A 186 -20.03 -22.57 12.52
N ILE A 187 -20.86 -23.39 11.86
CA ILE A 187 -21.64 -22.97 10.70
C ILE A 187 -23.04 -23.60 10.73
N SER A 188 -24.05 -22.79 10.40
CA SER A 188 -25.44 -23.22 10.27
C SER A 188 -25.66 -24.05 9.01
N LYS A 189 -26.51 -25.07 9.10
CA LYS A 189 -27.01 -25.86 7.96
C LYS A 189 -27.74 -25.03 6.91
N GLU A 190 -28.19 -23.85 7.28
CA GLU A 190 -28.88 -22.91 6.38
C GLU A 190 -27.92 -22.17 5.45
N ASN A 191 -26.61 -22.16 5.76
CA ASN A 191 -25.61 -21.52 4.90
C ASN A 191 -25.28 -22.42 3.70
N GLY A 192 -25.35 -21.87 2.48
CA GLY A 192 -25.09 -22.63 1.25
C GLY A 192 -23.69 -23.25 1.14
N ASP A 193 -22.71 -22.72 1.88
CA ASP A 193 -21.35 -23.26 1.94
C ASP A 193 -21.15 -24.30 3.06
N TYR A 194 -22.20 -24.71 3.77
CA TYR A 194 -22.14 -25.61 4.95
C TYR A 194 -21.28 -26.86 4.73
N ALA A 195 -21.51 -27.60 3.64
CA ALA A 195 -20.78 -28.85 3.38
C ALA A 195 -19.27 -28.60 3.21
N ALA A 196 -18.90 -27.58 2.43
CA ALA A 196 -17.50 -27.22 2.22
C ALA A 196 -16.85 -26.66 3.51
N ALA A 197 -17.63 -25.95 4.33
CA ALA A 197 -17.17 -25.46 5.63
C ALA A 197 -16.89 -26.60 6.61
N LEU A 198 -17.69 -27.66 6.64
CA LEU A 198 -17.40 -28.86 7.44
C LEU A 198 -16.10 -29.54 6.98
N GLU A 199 -15.88 -29.67 5.67
CA GLU A 199 -14.63 -30.20 5.11
C GLU A 199 -13.42 -29.35 5.50
N ALA A 200 -13.58 -28.04 5.60
CA ALA A 200 -12.57 -27.09 6.05
C ALA A 200 -12.31 -27.11 7.57
N GLY A 201 -13.10 -27.87 8.34
CA GLY A 201 -12.94 -28.05 9.78
C GLY A 201 -13.92 -27.30 10.67
N ALA A 202 -15.00 -26.72 10.10
CA ALA A 202 -16.11 -26.22 10.91
C ALA A 202 -16.98 -27.36 11.46
N GLN A 203 -17.83 -27.03 12.43
CA GLN A 203 -18.79 -27.93 13.06
C GLN A 203 -20.21 -27.39 12.88
N ASP A 204 -21.18 -28.31 12.96
CA ASP A 204 -22.59 -27.96 12.90
C ASP A 204 -23.00 -27.10 14.10
N ALA A 205 -23.43 -25.87 13.85
CA ALA A 205 -23.77 -24.93 14.91
C ALA A 205 -24.90 -25.47 15.81
N ASP A 206 -25.96 -26.02 15.22
CA ASP A 206 -27.14 -26.46 15.97
C ASP A 206 -26.83 -27.61 16.93
N THR A 207 -26.12 -28.64 16.44
CA THR A 207 -25.73 -29.78 17.27
C THR A 207 -24.71 -29.34 18.32
N TRP A 208 -23.74 -28.52 17.94
CA TRP A 208 -22.69 -28.06 18.85
C TRP A 208 -23.24 -27.25 20.03
N TYR A 209 -24.19 -26.33 19.77
CA TYR A 209 -24.83 -25.53 20.83
C TYR A 209 -25.71 -26.36 21.77
N GLN A 210 -26.22 -27.52 21.36
CA GLN A 210 -26.99 -28.42 22.22
C GLN A 210 -26.08 -29.20 23.18
N ASP A 211 -24.87 -29.53 22.76
CA ASP A 211 -23.94 -30.38 23.50
C ASP A 211 -23.01 -29.60 24.45
N HIS A 212 -23.02 -28.26 24.42
CA HIS A 212 -22.10 -27.41 25.19
C HIS A 212 -22.81 -26.35 26.04
N ASP A 213 -22.37 -26.20 27.29
CA ASP A 213 -22.83 -25.13 28.18
C ASP A 213 -22.22 -23.79 27.77
N ARG A 214 -23.06 -22.76 27.56
CA ARG A 214 -22.64 -21.38 27.24
C ARG A 214 -21.66 -20.77 28.22
N ALA A 215 -21.64 -21.22 29.48
CA ALA A 215 -20.69 -20.72 30.48
C ALA A 215 -19.26 -21.28 30.30
N SER A 216 -19.06 -22.28 29.43
CA SER A 216 -17.78 -22.99 29.30
C SER A 216 -16.84 -22.46 28.21
N TYR A 217 -17.29 -21.49 27.39
CA TYR A 217 -16.54 -20.98 26.24
C TYR A 217 -16.75 -19.49 26.01
N LEU A 218 -15.81 -18.88 25.28
CA LEU A 218 -15.92 -17.52 24.78
C LEU A 218 -16.38 -17.57 23.32
N CYS A 219 -17.60 -17.12 23.04
CA CYS A 219 -18.16 -17.14 21.69
C CYS A 219 -18.24 -15.74 21.07
N TYR A 220 -17.93 -15.67 19.78
CA TYR A 220 -18.19 -14.50 18.94
C TYR A 220 -18.93 -14.93 17.67
N GLN A 221 -20.10 -14.31 17.46
CA GLN A 221 -20.87 -14.46 16.23
C GLN A 221 -20.34 -13.46 15.22
N THR A 222 -19.70 -13.97 14.16
CA THR A 222 -19.02 -13.15 13.16
C THR A 222 -20.06 -12.43 12.31
N PRO A 223 -20.18 -11.09 12.40
CA PRO A 223 -21.03 -10.36 11.47
C PRO A 223 -20.46 -10.45 10.06
N ASP A 224 -21.33 -10.40 9.05
CA ASP A 224 -20.95 -10.43 7.62
C ASP A 224 -20.34 -9.10 7.14
N THR A 225 -19.26 -8.70 7.79
CA THR A 225 -18.55 -7.46 7.54
C THR A 225 -17.03 -7.69 7.61
N ARG A 226 -16.27 -6.76 7.02
CA ARG A 226 -14.81 -6.78 7.11
C ARG A 226 -14.35 -6.74 8.58
N GLU A 227 -15.01 -5.91 9.37
CA GLU A 227 -14.73 -5.73 10.79
C GLU A 227 -14.94 -7.03 11.57
N GLY A 228 -16.01 -7.77 11.28
CA GLY A 228 -16.29 -9.07 11.93
C GLY A 228 -15.17 -10.10 11.73
N TRP A 229 -14.60 -10.16 10.53
CA TRP A 229 -13.47 -11.04 10.23
C TRP A 229 -12.22 -10.64 11.04
N VAL A 230 -11.96 -9.34 11.12
CA VAL A 230 -10.82 -8.77 11.86
C VAL A 230 -10.95 -9.00 13.36
N GLU A 231 -12.13 -8.75 13.94
CA GLU A 231 -12.39 -8.94 15.37
C GLU A 231 -12.36 -10.41 15.80
N SER A 232 -12.84 -11.31 14.94
CA SER A 232 -12.77 -12.77 15.18
C SER A 232 -11.33 -13.27 15.24
N ASN A 233 -10.46 -12.82 14.31
CA ASN A 233 -9.05 -13.16 14.34
C ASN A 233 -8.34 -12.50 15.53
N ALA A 234 -8.73 -11.27 15.89
CA ALA A 234 -8.20 -10.60 17.08
C ALA A 234 -8.51 -11.39 18.35
N LEU A 235 -9.77 -11.79 18.53
CA LEU A 235 -10.24 -12.62 19.63
C LEU A 235 -9.43 -13.92 19.75
N LEU A 236 -9.23 -14.60 18.62
CA LEU A 236 -8.43 -15.82 18.58
C LEU A 236 -6.99 -15.56 19.05
N ILE A 237 -6.33 -14.53 18.51
CA ILE A 237 -4.95 -14.20 18.86
C ILE A 237 -4.84 -13.85 20.35
N ASP A 238 -5.66 -12.92 20.83
CA ASP A 238 -5.57 -12.42 22.20
C ASP A 238 -5.99 -13.46 23.26
N ALA A 239 -6.84 -14.43 22.91
CA ALA A 239 -7.21 -15.54 23.80
C ALA A 239 -6.00 -16.36 24.27
N HIS A 240 -4.90 -16.39 23.52
CA HIS A 240 -3.67 -17.10 23.86
C HIS A 240 -2.83 -16.41 24.95
N PHE A 241 -3.17 -15.17 25.30
CA PHE A 241 -2.42 -14.34 26.24
C PHE A 241 -3.27 -13.96 27.45
N SER A 242 -2.91 -14.46 28.63
CA SER A 242 -3.57 -14.13 29.90
C SER A 242 -3.51 -12.66 30.27
N SER A 243 -2.56 -11.91 29.71
CA SER A 243 -2.51 -10.45 29.86
C SER A 243 -3.59 -9.71 29.06
N MET A 244 -4.25 -10.39 28.12
CA MET A 244 -5.30 -9.82 27.26
C MET A 244 -6.69 -10.29 27.69
N ILE A 245 -6.85 -11.61 27.87
CA ILE A 245 -8.12 -12.21 28.29
C ILE A 245 -7.84 -13.22 29.41
N ASP A 246 -8.43 -13.03 30.59
CA ASP A 246 -8.13 -13.87 31.77
C ASP A 246 -8.52 -15.35 31.57
N HIS A 247 -9.70 -15.61 31.00
CA HIS A 247 -10.26 -16.96 30.84
C HIS A 247 -10.76 -17.19 29.40
N ALA A 248 -9.90 -17.76 28.55
CA ALA A 248 -10.24 -18.05 27.15
C ALA A 248 -9.57 -19.33 26.63
N SER A 249 -9.58 -20.41 27.42
CA SER A 249 -9.05 -21.72 26.99
C SER A 249 -9.90 -22.39 25.90
N HIS A 250 -11.15 -21.95 25.73
CA HIS A 250 -12.06 -22.44 24.71
C HIS A 250 -12.73 -21.24 24.02
N VAL A 251 -12.41 -21.04 22.75
CA VAL A 251 -12.95 -19.98 21.89
C VAL A 251 -13.84 -20.61 20.82
N VAL A 252 -14.98 -19.99 20.58
CA VAL A 252 -15.96 -20.39 19.58
C VAL A 252 -16.17 -19.23 18.61
N ILE A 253 -15.99 -19.47 17.32
CA ILE A 253 -16.25 -18.47 16.28
C ILE A 253 -17.38 -19.00 15.40
N ASP A 254 -18.53 -18.36 15.46
CA ASP A 254 -19.69 -18.72 14.65
C ASP A 254 -19.68 -17.90 13.36
N VAL A 255 -19.51 -18.57 12.23
CA VAL A 255 -19.41 -17.96 10.89
C VAL A 255 -20.71 -18.10 10.10
N SER A 256 -21.80 -18.55 10.72
CA SER A 256 -23.08 -18.82 10.05
C SER A 256 -23.63 -17.63 9.26
N SER A 257 -23.36 -16.41 9.72
CA SER A 257 -23.84 -15.19 9.07
C SER A 257 -23.01 -14.75 7.87
N ILE A 258 -21.81 -15.31 7.66
CA ILE A 258 -20.94 -14.92 6.54
C ILE A 258 -21.61 -15.32 5.23
N ARG A 259 -21.69 -14.36 4.30
CA ARG A 259 -22.30 -14.56 2.98
C ARG A 259 -21.63 -15.66 2.18
N GLU A 260 -22.41 -16.26 1.29
CA GLU A 260 -21.99 -17.42 0.51
C GLU A 260 -21.00 -17.05 -0.60
N LYS A 261 -20.24 -18.03 -1.04
CA LYS A 261 -19.34 -17.92 -2.19
C LYS A 261 -20.10 -17.51 -3.44
N GLY A 262 -19.61 -16.49 -4.13
CA GLY A 262 -20.22 -15.97 -5.35
C GLY A 262 -21.17 -14.78 -5.14
N GLU A 263 -21.53 -14.47 -3.88
CA GLU A 263 -22.31 -13.27 -3.59
C GLU A 263 -21.52 -11.98 -3.88
N LYS A 264 -22.21 -10.91 -4.29
CA LYS A 264 -21.54 -9.64 -4.63
C LYS A 264 -20.99 -8.95 -3.38
N ILE A 265 -19.75 -8.47 -3.47
CA ILE A 265 -19.18 -7.57 -2.46
C ILE A 265 -19.67 -6.15 -2.78
N LYS A 266 -20.32 -5.48 -1.82
CA LYS A 266 -20.82 -4.12 -2.02
C LYS A 266 -19.64 -3.12 -1.96
N GLY A 267 -19.54 -2.24 -2.95
CA GLY A 267 -18.57 -1.15 -2.96
C GLY A 267 -17.16 -1.51 -3.43
N PHE A 268 -16.75 -2.77 -3.30
CA PHE A 268 -15.55 -3.33 -3.93
C PHE A 268 -15.94 -4.22 -5.12
N GLY A 269 -15.17 -4.22 -6.21
CA GLY A 269 -15.48 -5.09 -7.35
C GLY A 269 -15.25 -6.56 -7.01
N GLY A 270 -16.05 -7.48 -7.56
CA GLY A 270 -15.87 -8.93 -7.41
C GLY A 270 -16.99 -9.64 -6.63
N VAL A 271 -16.71 -10.87 -6.22
CA VAL A 271 -17.62 -11.74 -5.47
C VAL A 271 -16.92 -12.32 -4.24
N ALA A 272 -17.69 -12.59 -3.20
CA ALA A 272 -17.24 -13.19 -1.95
C ALA A 272 -16.71 -14.61 -2.18
N ALA A 273 -15.74 -15.02 -1.37
CA ALA A 273 -15.17 -16.36 -1.42
C ALA A 273 -15.92 -17.39 -0.55
N GLY A 274 -16.91 -16.94 0.22
CA GLY A 274 -17.55 -17.74 1.26
C GLY A 274 -16.73 -17.81 2.55
N PRO A 275 -17.20 -18.54 3.57
CA PRO A 275 -16.54 -18.66 4.87
C PRO A 275 -15.33 -19.60 4.87
N VAL A 276 -15.16 -20.46 3.84
CA VAL A 276 -14.14 -21.52 3.82
C VAL A 276 -12.70 -21.02 4.03
N PRO A 277 -12.19 -20.03 3.26
CA PRO A 277 -10.82 -19.54 3.47
C PRO A 277 -10.60 -18.97 4.88
N PHE A 278 -11.66 -18.41 5.47
CA PHE A 278 -11.61 -17.83 6.80
C PHE A 278 -11.53 -18.90 7.89
N ILE A 279 -12.29 -19.99 7.73
CA ILE A 279 -12.22 -21.17 8.60
C ILE A 279 -10.80 -21.75 8.60
N GLU A 280 -10.22 -21.96 7.41
CA GLU A 280 -8.87 -22.50 7.26
C GLU A 280 -7.82 -21.61 7.91
N MET A 281 -7.92 -20.29 7.71
CA MET A 281 -7.02 -19.30 8.29
C MET A 281 -7.06 -19.32 9.82
N LEU A 282 -8.26 -19.25 10.42
CA LEU A 282 -8.41 -19.28 11.88
C LEU A 282 -7.83 -20.57 12.46
N GLY A 283 -8.10 -21.71 11.83
CA GLY A 283 -7.52 -23.00 12.22
C GLY A 283 -5.99 -23.01 12.14
N ALA A 284 -5.41 -22.46 11.08
CA ALA A 284 -3.96 -22.39 10.89
C ALA A 284 -3.27 -21.43 11.88
N VAL A 285 -3.83 -20.23 12.09
CA VAL A 285 -3.33 -19.25 13.07
C VAL A 285 -3.38 -19.85 14.49
N ASN A 286 -4.48 -20.52 14.85
CA ASN A 286 -4.59 -21.22 16.13
C ASN A 286 -3.50 -22.28 16.31
N ARG A 287 -3.16 -23.03 15.26
CA ARG A 287 -2.07 -24.02 15.31
C ARG A 287 -0.71 -23.36 15.59
N VAL A 288 -0.38 -22.26 14.90
CA VAL A 288 0.88 -21.53 15.12
C VAL A 288 0.99 -21.07 16.57
N LEU A 289 -0.06 -20.44 17.10
CA LEU A 289 -0.08 -19.94 18.47
C LEU A 289 -0.04 -21.07 19.51
N ASN A 290 -0.79 -22.15 19.31
CA ASN A 290 -0.78 -23.32 20.20
C ASN A 290 0.57 -24.05 20.23
N GLN A 291 1.27 -24.13 19.09
CA GLN A 291 2.64 -24.68 19.03
C GLN A 291 3.66 -23.80 19.75
N ALA A 292 3.33 -22.52 19.95
CA ALA A 292 4.13 -21.59 20.74
C ALA A 292 3.74 -21.55 22.22
N ASN A 293 2.79 -22.37 22.68
CA ASN A 293 2.37 -22.39 24.08
C ASN A 293 3.56 -22.61 25.03
N GLY A 294 3.73 -21.70 25.99
CA GLY A 294 4.83 -21.69 26.95
C GLY A 294 6.11 -21.00 26.47
N ARG A 295 6.16 -20.48 25.23
CA ARG A 295 7.31 -19.72 24.69
C ARG A 295 6.89 -18.38 24.07
N GLN A 296 7.86 -17.53 23.81
CA GLN A 296 7.66 -16.32 23.00
C GLN A 296 7.50 -16.70 21.52
N LEU A 297 6.71 -15.94 20.79
CA LEU A 297 6.64 -16.04 19.32
C LEU A 297 7.99 -15.65 18.71
N THR A 298 8.33 -16.28 17.60
CA THR A 298 9.51 -15.96 16.78
C THR A 298 9.11 -15.05 15.61
N SER A 299 10.11 -14.49 14.92
CA SER A 299 9.91 -13.78 13.64
C SER A 299 9.19 -14.63 12.60
N VAL A 300 9.51 -15.93 12.53
CA VAL A 300 8.86 -16.91 11.65
C VAL A 300 7.40 -17.12 12.05
N ASP A 301 7.09 -17.36 13.34
CA ASP A 301 5.70 -17.54 13.78
C ASP A 301 4.85 -16.31 13.43
N CYS A 302 5.36 -15.10 13.68
CA CYS A 302 4.66 -13.86 13.37
C CYS A 302 4.49 -13.63 11.87
N THR A 303 5.50 -13.96 11.07
CA THR A 303 5.43 -13.85 9.61
C THR A 303 4.47 -14.88 9.03
N ASP A 304 4.42 -16.09 9.57
CA ASP A 304 3.46 -17.13 9.17
C ASP A 304 2.02 -16.69 9.50
N ILE A 305 1.76 -16.05 10.65
CA ILE A 305 0.43 -15.48 10.94
C ILE A 305 0.04 -14.41 9.91
N CYS A 306 0.94 -13.47 9.58
CA CYS A 306 0.69 -12.46 8.55
C CYS A 306 0.43 -13.12 7.18
N ASN A 307 1.26 -14.07 6.77
CA ASN A 307 1.13 -14.80 5.51
C ASN A 307 -0.19 -15.58 5.41
N LEU A 308 -0.65 -16.19 6.52
CA LEU A 308 -1.94 -16.88 6.58
C LEU A 308 -3.10 -15.90 6.39
N ILE A 309 -3.00 -14.71 6.99
CA ILE A 309 -3.95 -13.61 6.76
C ILE A 309 -3.93 -13.18 5.28
N GLY A 310 -2.75 -12.96 4.70
CA GLY A 310 -2.59 -12.62 3.28
C GLY A 310 -3.19 -13.69 2.36
N LYS A 311 -2.92 -14.97 2.61
CA LYS A 311 -3.50 -16.12 1.90
C LYS A 311 -5.02 -16.10 1.94
N ASN A 312 -5.61 -15.90 3.11
CA ASN A 312 -7.06 -15.79 3.29
C ASN A 312 -7.65 -14.68 2.41
N VAL A 313 -7.03 -13.50 2.42
CA VAL A 313 -7.53 -12.35 1.66
C VAL A 313 -7.41 -12.57 0.14
N VAL A 314 -6.32 -13.20 -0.33
CA VAL A 314 -6.13 -13.54 -1.74
C VAL A 314 -7.14 -14.60 -2.20
N ALA A 315 -7.34 -15.67 -1.40
CA ALA A 315 -8.38 -16.67 -1.64
C ALA A 315 -9.78 -16.03 -1.59
N GLY A 316 -9.94 -14.97 -0.80
CA GLY A 316 -11.06 -14.03 -0.72
C GLY A 316 -11.38 -13.24 -2.00
N ASN A 317 -10.72 -13.51 -3.13
CA ASN A 317 -10.79 -12.79 -4.40
C ASN A 317 -10.27 -11.33 -4.38
N VAL A 318 -9.59 -10.89 -3.32
CA VAL A 318 -8.93 -9.58 -3.30
C VAL A 318 -7.54 -9.73 -3.93
N ARG A 319 -7.50 -9.86 -5.26
CA ARG A 319 -6.27 -10.14 -6.06
C ARG A 319 -5.14 -9.10 -5.96
N ARG A 320 -5.30 -8.04 -5.17
CA ARG A 320 -4.36 -6.91 -5.04
C ARG A 320 -3.63 -6.86 -3.70
N SER A 321 -3.93 -7.80 -2.80
CA SER A 321 -3.26 -7.92 -1.52
C SER A 321 -1.82 -8.36 -1.73
N ALA A 322 -0.90 -7.63 -1.11
CA ALA A 322 0.53 -7.86 -1.26
C ALA A 322 1.22 -7.50 0.06
N GLU A 323 2.21 -8.29 0.44
CA GLU A 323 2.92 -8.12 1.69
C GLU A 323 4.44 -8.04 1.47
N ILE A 324 5.12 -7.30 2.35
CA ILE A 324 6.57 -7.38 2.51
C ILE A 324 6.88 -7.63 3.99
N ALA A 325 7.60 -8.70 4.28
CA ALA A 325 8.07 -9.01 5.63
C ALA A 325 9.48 -8.46 5.81
N LEU A 326 9.69 -7.65 6.85
CA LEU A 326 10.97 -7.03 7.18
C LEU A 326 11.53 -7.64 8.47
N GLY A 327 12.62 -8.40 8.37
CA GLY A 327 13.28 -9.06 9.51
C GLY A 327 14.74 -8.64 9.67
N ASP A 328 15.39 -9.13 10.72
CA ASP A 328 16.83 -8.86 10.92
C ASP A 328 17.69 -9.76 10.03
N PRO A 329 18.84 -9.27 9.55
CA PRO A 329 19.71 -10.01 8.64
C PRO A 329 20.44 -11.18 9.32
N ASP A 330 20.55 -11.18 10.65
CA ASP A 330 21.17 -12.26 11.43
C ASP A 330 20.15 -13.31 11.93
N ASP A 331 18.86 -13.13 11.63
CA ASP A 331 17.81 -14.12 11.90
C ASP A 331 17.73 -15.15 10.77
N GLN A 332 18.58 -16.17 10.85
CA GLN A 332 18.66 -17.20 9.81
C GLN A 332 17.32 -17.93 9.59
N ALA A 333 16.51 -18.10 10.65
CA ALA A 333 15.22 -18.75 10.55
C ALA A 333 14.27 -17.94 9.67
N PHE A 334 14.22 -16.61 9.88
CA PHE A 334 13.47 -15.70 9.00
C PHE A 334 14.03 -15.67 7.57
N VAL A 335 15.35 -15.50 7.40
CA VAL A 335 16.00 -15.39 6.09
C VAL A 335 15.75 -16.64 5.22
N THR A 336 15.67 -17.82 5.84
CA THR A 336 15.52 -19.09 5.13
C THR A 336 14.11 -19.67 5.16
N MET A 337 13.13 -19.01 5.79
CA MET A 337 11.79 -19.59 5.99
C MET A 337 11.09 -20.00 4.68
N LYS A 338 11.36 -19.30 3.57
CA LYS A 338 10.81 -19.60 2.24
C LYS A 338 11.54 -20.74 1.49
N GLN A 339 12.59 -21.32 2.07
CA GLN A 339 13.26 -22.50 1.52
C GLN A 339 12.51 -23.80 1.85
N ASP A 340 11.71 -23.79 2.92
CA ASP A 340 10.76 -24.85 3.23
C ASP A 340 9.66 -24.89 2.16
N GLN A 341 9.76 -25.86 1.25
CA GLN A 341 8.85 -25.95 0.10
C GLN A 341 7.42 -26.29 0.49
N GLU A 342 7.21 -27.03 1.57
CA GLU A 342 5.86 -27.38 2.04
C GLU A 342 5.15 -26.12 2.51
N GLN A 343 5.79 -25.35 3.40
CA GLN A 343 5.23 -24.10 3.92
C GLN A 343 5.19 -22.99 2.86
N LEU A 344 6.15 -22.98 1.91
CA LEU A 344 6.14 -22.06 0.78
C LEU A 344 4.94 -22.29 -0.12
N MET A 345 4.58 -23.54 -0.42
CA MET A 345 3.40 -23.84 -1.24
C MET A 345 2.11 -23.61 -0.47
N ASP A 346 2.12 -23.76 0.85
CA ASP A 346 0.94 -23.53 1.67
C ASP A 346 0.62 -22.04 1.85
N HIS A 347 1.52 -21.23 2.43
CA HIS A 347 1.23 -19.84 2.79
C HIS A 347 2.42 -18.87 2.69
N ARG A 348 3.67 -19.30 2.80
CA ARG A 348 4.83 -18.38 2.83
C ARG A 348 5.11 -17.66 1.50
N TRP A 349 4.37 -17.98 0.43
CA TRP A 349 4.36 -17.24 -0.82
C TRP A 349 3.69 -15.86 -0.70
N ALA A 350 2.89 -15.62 0.35
CA ALA A 350 2.05 -14.42 0.49
C ALA A 350 2.82 -13.11 0.65
N SER A 351 4.06 -13.17 1.14
CA SER A 351 4.96 -12.01 1.28
C SER A 351 6.27 -12.21 0.54
N ASN A 352 6.86 -11.10 0.11
CA ASN A 352 8.29 -11.07 -0.22
C ASN A 352 9.09 -10.67 1.02
N ASN A 353 10.19 -11.34 1.31
CA ASN A 353 10.96 -11.11 2.53
C ASN A 353 12.15 -10.19 2.23
N SER A 354 12.43 -9.26 3.15
CA SER A 354 13.61 -8.39 3.10
C SER A 354 14.26 -8.25 4.46
N VAL A 355 15.57 -8.04 4.47
CA VAL A 355 16.35 -7.83 5.70
C VAL A 355 16.61 -6.35 5.95
N LEU A 356 16.50 -5.96 7.22
CA LEU A 356 16.75 -4.60 7.70
C LEU A 356 18.23 -4.41 8.02
N VAL A 357 18.97 -3.73 7.16
CA VAL A 357 20.42 -3.52 7.35
C VAL A 357 20.73 -2.17 7.98
N THR A 358 21.80 -2.14 8.77
CA THR A 358 22.42 -0.96 9.35
C THR A 358 23.82 -0.74 8.74
N PRO A 359 24.47 0.42 8.94
CA PRO A 359 25.81 0.67 8.40
C PRO A 359 26.86 -0.33 8.85
N ASP A 360 26.69 -0.93 10.03
CA ASP A 360 27.61 -1.91 10.60
C ASP A 360 27.43 -3.32 10.00
N PHE A 361 26.39 -3.54 9.19
CA PHE A 361 26.15 -4.84 8.56
C PHE A 361 27.13 -5.05 7.40
N ASN A 362 28.02 -6.03 7.54
CA ASN A 362 29.09 -6.33 6.57
C ASN A 362 29.08 -7.78 6.05
N HIS A 363 28.08 -8.60 6.41
CA HIS A 363 27.97 -10.00 6.00
C HIS A 363 27.04 -10.19 4.80
N TYR A 364 27.27 -9.43 3.74
CA TYR A 364 26.43 -9.47 2.53
C TYR A 364 26.54 -10.78 1.74
N ASP A 365 27.58 -11.58 1.92
CA ASP A 365 27.80 -12.81 1.16
C ASP A 365 26.62 -13.80 1.31
N ALA A 366 26.16 -14.05 2.54
CA ALA A 366 25.04 -14.96 2.80
C ALA A 366 23.72 -14.45 2.19
N VAL A 367 23.49 -13.13 2.23
CA VAL A 367 22.32 -12.49 1.62
C VAL A 367 22.40 -12.59 0.09
N ALA A 368 23.58 -12.34 -0.50
CA ALA A 368 23.81 -12.45 -1.93
C ALA A 368 23.64 -13.89 -2.45
N GLU A 369 24.13 -14.89 -1.70
CA GLU A 369 23.93 -16.30 -2.03
C GLU A 369 22.45 -16.72 -2.02
N ALA A 370 21.65 -16.18 -1.09
CA ALA A 370 20.21 -16.40 -1.08
C ALA A 370 19.54 -15.72 -2.29
N ILE A 371 19.86 -14.45 -2.55
CA ILE A 371 19.31 -13.69 -3.67
C ILE A 371 19.62 -14.38 -5.00
N ALA A 372 20.82 -14.93 -5.17
CA ALA A 372 21.20 -15.65 -6.39
C ALA A 372 20.36 -16.90 -6.66
N LYS A 373 19.72 -17.48 -5.64
CA LYS A 373 18.88 -18.69 -5.77
C LYS A 373 17.44 -18.36 -6.18
N ASN A 374 16.85 -17.31 -5.63
CA ASN A 374 15.41 -17.04 -5.79
C ASN A 374 15.01 -15.55 -5.84
N GLY A 375 15.98 -14.63 -5.80
CA GLY A 375 15.74 -13.18 -5.77
C GLY A 375 15.47 -12.61 -4.38
N GLU A 376 15.55 -13.41 -3.31
CA GLU A 376 15.28 -13.02 -1.93
C GLU A 376 16.42 -13.39 -0.96
N PRO A 377 16.57 -12.69 0.17
CA PRO A 377 15.75 -11.58 0.63
C PRO A 377 16.11 -10.26 -0.07
N GLY A 378 15.14 -9.35 -0.20
CA GLY A 378 15.44 -7.96 -0.51
C GLY A 378 16.19 -7.28 0.64
N ILE A 379 16.65 -6.04 0.43
CA ILE A 379 17.45 -5.30 1.42
C ILE A 379 16.82 -3.94 1.65
N VAL A 380 16.59 -3.59 2.92
CA VAL A 380 16.08 -2.28 3.34
C VAL A 380 17.09 -1.66 4.31
N ASN A 381 17.67 -0.52 3.92
CA ASN A 381 18.61 0.21 4.78
C ASN A 381 17.86 1.24 5.62
N LEU A 382 17.59 0.92 6.88
CA LEU A 382 16.86 1.79 7.80
C LEU A 382 17.65 3.03 8.22
N ASP A 383 18.98 2.96 8.25
CA ASP A 383 19.80 4.14 8.56
C ASP A 383 19.64 5.19 7.46
N ASN A 384 19.69 4.78 6.19
CA ASN A 384 19.46 5.69 5.09
C ASN A 384 18.05 6.27 5.11
N ILE A 385 17.04 5.42 5.31
CA ILE A 385 15.63 5.83 5.41
C ILE A 385 15.42 6.91 6.48
N ARG A 386 16.07 6.80 7.65
CA ARG A 386 15.86 7.72 8.77
C ARG A 386 16.68 9.01 8.69
N ASN A 387 17.82 8.97 7.99
CA ASN A 387 18.84 10.01 8.08
C ASN A 387 19.10 10.76 6.76
N TYR A 388 18.30 10.53 5.72
CA TYR A 388 18.43 11.24 4.45
C TYR A 388 17.07 11.60 3.84
N GLY A 389 16.98 12.82 3.29
CA GLY A 389 16.02 13.13 2.24
C GLY A 389 16.55 12.61 0.91
N ARG A 390 17.26 13.46 0.16
CA ARG A 390 18.10 13.00 -0.96
C ARG A 390 19.50 12.72 -0.45
N LEU A 391 20.15 11.68 -0.98
CA LEU A 391 21.57 11.44 -0.70
C LEU A 391 22.46 12.66 -1.04
N ALA A 392 22.08 13.43 -2.08
CA ALA A 392 22.78 14.64 -2.49
C ALA A 392 22.65 15.82 -1.50
N ASP A 393 21.64 15.81 -0.63
CA ASP A 393 21.45 16.84 0.40
C ASP A 393 22.33 16.59 1.64
N GLY A 394 23.11 15.50 1.62
CA GLY A 394 23.93 15.07 2.73
C GLY A 394 23.13 14.39 3.83
N ARG A 395 23.84 13.87 4.84
CA ARG A 395 23.21 13.20 5.99
C ARG A 395 22.50 14.24 6.85
N GLN A 396 21.21 14.01 7.11
CA GLN A 396 20.34 14.83 7.93
C GLN A 396 19.80 13.94 9.06
N PRO A 397 20.56 13.79 10.18
CA PRO A 397 20.22 12.83 11.22
C PRO A 397 18.79 12.98 11.72
N GLY A 398 18.02 11.88 11.68
CA GLY A 398 16.64 11.84 12.17
C GLY A 398 15.62 12.65 11.36
N ILE A 399 15.92 13.04 10.12
CA ILE A 399 14.96 13.77 9.26
C ILE A 399 13.66 12.99 9.02
N ASP A 400 13.72 11.65 9.06
CA ASP A 400 12.56 10.77 8.99
C ASP A 400 12.61 9.73 10.13
N ALA A 401 12.86 10.21 11.36
CA ALA A 401 13.12 9.37 12.53
C ALA A 401 12.01 8.36 12.87
N ASP A 402 10.75 8.66 12.53
CA ASP A 402 9.62 7.76 12.78
C ASP A 402 9.57 6.59 11.80
N ALA A 403 10.34 6.62 10.70
CA ALA A 403 10.29 5.55 9.72
C ALA A 403 10.81 4.24 10.31
N GLU A 404 10.06 3.16 10.12
CA GLU A 404 10.33 1.84 10.67
C GLU A 404 10.40 0.76 9.58
N GLY A 405 10.02 1.11 8.35
CA GLY A 405 10.08 0.22 7.20
C GLY A 405 9.59 0.89 5.93
N THR A 406 9.00 0.10 5.06
CA THR A 406 8.50 0.52 3.76
C THR A 406 7.23 -0.25 3.41
N ASN A 407 6.46 0.27 2.46
CA ASN A 407 5.37 -0.47 1.82
C ASN A 407 5.93 -1.59 0.90
N PRO A 408 5.08 -2.51 0.39
CA PRO A 408 5.52 -3.68 -0.37
C PRO A 408 6.37 -3.42 -1.61
N CYS A 409 6.26 -2.25 -2.24
CA CYS A 409 7.04 -1.91 -3.43
C CYS A 409 8.37 -1.18 -3.10
N GLY A 410 8.65 -0.90 -1.83
CA GLY A 410 9.95 -0.36 -1.40
C GLY A 410 10.17 1.14 -1.63
N GLU A 411 9.17 1.86 -2.16
CA GLU A 411 9.33 3.22 -2.68
C GLU A 411 9.08 4.33 -1.65
N ILE A 412 8.40 4.04 -0.53
CA ILE A 412 8.13 5.02 0.53
C ILE A 412 8.71 4.57 1.87
N SER A 413 9.52 5.44 2.48
CA SER A 413 9.86 5.41 3.91
C SER A 413 8.62 5.68 4.76
N LEU A 414 8.22 4.71 5.59
CA LEU A 414 6.99 4.78 6.38
C LEU A 414 7.23 4.55 7.86
N GLY A 415 6.57 5.36 8.69
CA GLY A 415 6.36 5.07 10.11
C GLY A 415 5.26 4.06 10.34
N ASN A 416 5.14 3.59 11.58
CA ASN A 416 4.13 2.61 11.99
C ASN A 416 2.70 3.16 11.83
N GLY A 417 1.85 2.45 11.06
CA GLY A 417 0.51 2.87 10.68
C GLY A 417 0.47 3.88 9.53
N GLU A 418 1.61 4.27 8.95
CA GLU A 418 1.64 5.33 7.94
C GLU A 418 1.29 4.77 6.53
N PRO A 419 0.43 5.45 5.76
CA PRO A 419 0.15 5.09 4.39
C PRO A 419 1.13 5.69 3.38
N CYS A 420 1.25 4.99 2.27
CA CYS A 420 1.74 5.52 1.01
C CYS A 420 0.69 6.42 0.34
N ASN A 421 1.09 7.57 -0.20
CA ASN A 421 0.20 8.59 -0.79
C ASN A 421 0.78 9.12 -2.11
N LEU A 422 0.42 8.47 -3.23
CA LEU A 422 1.09 8.68 -4.52
C LEU A 422 0.30 9.49 -5.54
N PHE A 423 1.03 10.28 -6.31
CA PHE A 423 0.60 10.86 -7.58
C PHE A 423 1.73 10.75 -8.60
N GLU A 424 1.43 10.39 -9.84
CA GLU A 424 2.42 10.05 -10.86
C GLU A 424 2.43 11.06 -11.99
N VAL A 425 3.62 11.56 -12.31
CA VAL A 425 3.87 12.52 -13.40
C VAL A 425 4.62 11.81 -14.52
N PHE A 426 4.22 12.07 -15.76
CA PHE A 426 4.89 11.59 -16.97
C PHE A 426 5.52 12.79 -17.70
N PRO A 427 6.80 13.15 -17.41
CA PRO A 427 7.38 14.41 -17.86
C PRO A 427 7.41 14.56 -19.38
N GLY A 428 7.76 13.51 -20.14
CA GLY A 428 7.78 13.56 -21.60
C GLY A 428 6.43 13.95 -22.19
N ILE A 429 5.37 13.25 -21.79
CA ILE A 429 3.99 13.53 -22.24
C ILE A 429 3.56 14.95 -21.82
N ALA A 430 3.88 15.35 -20.59
CA ALA A 430 3.51 16.66 -20.09
C ALA A 430 4.18 17.81 -20.87
N GLU A 431 5.47 17.66 -21.20
CA GLU A 431 6.21 18.64 -22.01
C GLU A 431 5.70 18.70 -23.45
N GLU A 432 5.43 17.55 -24.08
CA GLU A 432 4.81 17.49 -25.42
C GLU A 432 3.46 18.21 -25.47
N MET A 433 2.68 18.10 -24.40
CA MET A 433 1.38 18.76 -24.24
C MET A 433 1.49 20.23 -23.82
N GLY A 434 2.72 20.78 -23.75
CA GLY A 434 2.99 22.19 -23.49
C GLY A 434 2.87 22.61 -22.02
N TRP A 435 2.90 21.68 -21.08
CA TRP A 435 2.86 22.00 -19.65
C TRP A 435 4.22 22.43 -19.13
N SER A 436 4.22 23.43 -18.24
CA SER A 436 5.39 23.70 -17.40
C SER A 436 5.50 22.63 -16.32
N MET A 437 6.71 22.08 -16.11
CA MET A 437 6.93 21.08 -15.06
C MET A 437 6.65 21.65 -13.67
N GLU A 438 6.96 22.92 -13.43
CA GLU A 438 6.64 23.60 -12.15
C GLU A 438 5.14 23.52 -11.84
N GLU A 439 4.30 23.78 -12.84
CA GLU A 439 2.85 23.71 -12.69
C GLU A 439 2.38 22.27 -12.43
N VAL A 440 2.88 21.31 -13.20
CA VAL A 440 2.49 19.89 -13.09
C VAL A 440 2.82 19.33 -11.70
N PHE A 441 4.05 19.54 -11.24
CA PHE A 441 4.46 19.08 -9.91
C PHE A 441 3.74 19.84 -8.79
N SER A 442 3.42 21.13 -8.97
CA SER A 442 2.61 21.88 -8.01
C SER A 442 1.18 21.31 -7.89
N LEU A 443 0.53 21.00 -9.02
CA LEU A 443 -0.80 20.38 -9.03
C LEU A 443 -0.77 18.98 -8.41
N ALA A 444 0.24 18.18 -8.73
CA ALA A 444 0.47 16.85 -8.16
C ALA A 444 0.65 16.91 -6.63
N ALA A 445 1.47 17.83 -6.13
CA ALA A 445 1.70 18.03 -4.70
C ALA A 445 0.41 18.42 -3.96
N ARG A 446 -0.36 19.37 -4.52
CA ARG A 446 -1.64 19.80 -3.94
C ARG A 446 -2.70 18.69 -3.97
N TYR A 447 -2.74 17.89 -5.03
CA TYR A 447 -3.59 16.70 -5.10
C TYR A 447 -3.29 15.75 -3.94
N ALA A 448 -2.03 15.32 -3.81
CA ALA A 448 -1.61 14.38 -2.77
C ALA A 448 -1.79 14.97 -1.37
N LYS A 449 -1.56 16.28 -1.20
CA LYS A 449 -1.78 16.96 0.09
C LYS A 449 -3.24 16.87 0.53
N ARG A 450 -4.19 17.09 -0.38
CA ARG A 450 -5.63 16.96 -0.10
C ARG A 450 -6.03 15.54 0.28
N VAL A 451 -5.40 14.51 -0.30
CA VAL A 451 -5.64 13.11 0.11
C VAL A 451 -5.37 12.91 1.60
N THR A 452 -4.39 13.60 2.20
CA THR A 452 -4.10 13.48 3.65
C THR A 452 -5.24 13.97 4.56
N PHE A 453 -6.25 14.65 4.02
CA PHE A 453 -7.45 15.10 4.74
C PHE A 453 -8.65 14.17 4.55
N SER A 454 -8.48 13.02 3.89
CA SER A 454 -9.52 12.00 3.84
C SER A 454 -9.78 11.36 5.21
N HIS A 455 -10.84 10.56 5.29
CA HIS A 455 -11.11 9.77 6.48
C HIS A 455 -10.11 8.61 6.60
N TYR A 456 -9.67 8.33 7.83
CA TYR A 456 -8.74 7.25 8.16
C TYR A 456 -9.26 6.51 9.39
N ASP A 457 -9.42 5.19 9.32
CA ASP A 457 -10.15 4.43 10.35
C ASP A 457 -9.31 4.24 11.60
N TRP A 458 -7.99 4.10 11.45
CA TRP A 458 -7.07 3.79 12.52
C TRP A 458 -6.50 5.04 13.19
N GLN A 459 -6.51 5.09 14.52
CA GLN A 459 -5.94 6.21 15.28
C GLN A 459 -4.44 6.36 15.01
N CYS A 460 -3.69 5.25 14.97
CA CYS A 460 -2.25 5.30 14.66
C CYS A 460 -1.98 5.96 13.31
N SER A 461 -2.77 5.62 12.28
CA SER A 461 -2.73 6.26 10.96
C SER A 461 -3.06 7.74 11.04
N ARG A 462 -4.16 8.13 11.70
CA ARG A 462 -4.53 9.55 11.85
C ARG A 462 -3.43 10.37 12.51
N THR A 463 -2.84 9.85 13.59
CA THR A 463 -1.76 10.53 14.32
C THR A 463 -0.51 10.73 13.46
N ILE A 464 -0.04 9.68 12.76
CA ILE A 464 1.18 9.79 11.96
C ILE A 464 0.95 10.63 10.68
N ILE A 465 -0.22 10.55 10.08
CA ILE A 465 -0.59 11.36 8.91
C ILE A 465 -0.71 12.84 9.28
N GLU A 466 -1.29 13.16 10.43
CA GLU A 466 -1.39 14.53 10.92
C GLU A 466 0.01 15.13 11.14
N LYS A 467 0.92 14.35 11.73
CA LYS A 467 2.31 14.73 11.97
C LYS A 467 3.10 14.95 10.66
N ASN A 468 3.08 13.96 9.77
CA ASN A 468 4.01 13.91 8.64
C ASN A 468 3.44 14.53 7.36
N ARG A 469 2.11 14.44 7.17
CA ARG A 469 1.40 14.83 5.94
C ARG A 469 2.12 14.39 4.68
N ARG A 470 2.64 13.15 4.68
CA ARG A 470 3.53 12.62 3.65
C ARG A 470 2.82 12.58 2.30
N ILE A 471 3.57 12.99 1.27
CA ILE A 471 3.19 12.90 -0.14
C ILE A 471 4.33 12.22 -0.91
N GLY A 472 3.99 11.40 -1.89
CA GLY A 472 4.90 10.72 -2.79
C GLY A 472 4.62 11.13 -4.24
N ILE A 473 5.39 12.08 -4.77
CA ILE A 473 5.20 12.51 -6.17
C ILE A 473 6.15 11.71 -7.05
N SER A 474 5.59 10.68 -7.69
CA SER A 474 6.29 9.76 -8.57
C SER A 474 6.57 10.41 -9.92
N MET A 475 7.72 10.04 -10.51
CA MET A 475 8.01 10.28 -11.91
C MET A 475 8.11 8.94 -12.63
N SER A 476 7.47 8.84 -13.77
CA SER A 476 7.53 7.66 -14.63
C SER A 476 7.79 8.06 -16.08
N GLY A 477 8.20 7.09 -16.90
CA GLY A 477 8.69 7.37 -18.25
C GLY A 477 10.06 8.03 -18.24
N ILE A 478 10.87 7.80 -17.20
CA ILE A 478 12.15 8.52 -17.02
C ILE A 478 13.13 8.15 -18.13
N GLN A 479 13.20 6.89 -18.54
CA GLN A 479 14.13 6.49 -19.60
C GLN A 479 13.74 7.13 -20.94
N ASP A 480 12.45 7.09 -21.28
CA ASP A 480 11.94 7.71 -22.52
C ASP A 480 12.19 9.21 -22.50
N TRP A 481 11.79 9.89 -21.41
CA TRP A 481 11.98 11.33 -21.26
C TRP A 481 13.45 11.74 -21.34
N VAL A 482 14.34 11.01 -20.66
CA VAL A 482 15.77 11.32 -20.67
C VAL A 482 16.36 11.10 -22.08
N LEU A 483 15.98 10.02 -22.75
CA LEU A 483 16.44 9.70 -24.09
C LEU A 483 15.96 10.73 -25.12
N GLU A 484 14.67 11.09 -25.09
CA GLU A 484 14.07 12.06 -26.01
C GLU A 484 14.61 13.47 -25.80
N ARG A 485 14.72 13.89 -24.54
CA ARG A 485 15.13 15.26 -24.21
C ARG A 485 16.62 15.50 -24.38
N PHE A 486 17.45 14.49 -24.09
CA PHE A 486 18.90 14.68 -23.98
C PHE A 486 19.72 13.80 -24.92
N GLY A 487 19.10 12.85 -25.63
CA GLY A 487 19.76 12.00 -26.62
C GLY A 487 20.70 10.94 -26.03
N GLU A 488 20.70 10.75 -24.71
CA GLU A 488 21.55 9.77 -24.03
C GLU A 488 20.80 9.12 -22.85
N ARG A 489 21.34 8.02 -22.31
CA ARG A 489 20.78 7.37 -21.11
C ARG A 489 21.19 8.13 -19.85
N LEU A 490 20.48 7.88 -18.74
CA LEU A 490 20.79 8.45 -17.43
C LEU A 490 22.25 8.19 -17.00
N VAL A 491 22.75 6.98 -17.23
CA VAL A 491 24.17 6.61 -17.09
C VAL A 491 24.81 6.69 -18.47
N SER A 492 25.67 7.69 -18.67
CA SER A 492 26.34 7.94 -19.95
C SER A 492 27.76 7.32 -20.01
N GLY A 493 28.26 6.80 -18.89
CA GLY A 493 29.52 6.05 -18.84
C GLY A 493 29.90 5.62 -17.42
N PHE A 494 31.10 5.08 -17.28
CA PHE A 494 31.75 4.82 -15.99
C PHE A 494 33.10 5.52 -15.95
N VAL A 495 33.49 5.99 -14.78
CA VAL A 495 34.77 6.65 -14.54
C VAL A 495 35.44 6.01 -13.33
N ASP A 496 36.77 5.90 -13.38
CA ASP A 496 37.56 5.48 -12.23
C ASP A 496 37.30 6.42 -11.05
N ALA A 497 36.96 5.82 -9.92
CA ALA A 497 36.83 6.49 -8.65
C ALA A 497 37.56 5.70 -7.58
N GLN A 498 37.89 6.38 -6.49
CA GLN A 498 38.48 5.78 -5.32
C GLN A 498 37.52 5.91 -4.16
N ASP A 499 37.28 4.80 -3.47
CA ASP A 499 36.47 4.81 -2.26
C ASP A 499 37.23 5.61 -1.19
N PRO A 500 36.63 6.66 -0.61
CA PRO A 500 37.34 7.59 0.26
C PRO A 500 37.76 6.98 1.59
N GLU A 501 37.15 5.86 2.02
CA GLU A 501 37.47 5.19 3.28
C GLU A 501 38.48 4.04 3.09
N SER A 502 38.22 3.16 2.13
CA SER A 502 39.05 1.97 1.88
C SER A 502 40.20 2.22 0.90
N GLY A 503 40.16 3.31 0.13
CA GLY A 503 41.10 3.57 -0.96
C GLY A 503 40.94 2.64 -2.16
N THR A 504 39.90 1.80 -2.18
CA THR A 504 39.67 0.81 -3.25
C THR A 504 39.26 1.52 -4.54
N LEU A 505 39.89 1.16 -5.66
CA LEU A 505 39.49 1.64 -6.98
C LEU A 505 38.21 0.92 -7.43
N TYR A 506 37.24 1.68 -7.92
CA TYR A 506 36.02 1.16 -8.49
C TYR A 506 35.54 2.01 -9.67
N GLN A 507 34.68 1.43 -10.52
CA GLN A 507 34.03 2.14 -11.61
C GLN A 507 32.78 2.86 -11.08
N ASN A 508 32.84 4.18 -10.95
CA ASN A 508 31.68 4.97 -10.58
C ASN A 508 30.86 5.36 -11.80
N ARG A 509 29.53 5.37 -11.66
CA ARG A 509 28.61 5.78 -12.72
C ARG A 509 28.79 7.27 -13.05
N TYR A 510 29.04 7.58 -14.32
CA TYR A 510 28.99 8.94 -14.83
C TYR A 510 27.55 9.25 -15.26
N LEU A 511 26.91 10.15 -14.52
CA LEU A 511 25.53 10.55 -14.75
C LEU A 511 25.47 11.70 -15.76
N MET A 512 24.52 11.59 -16.69
CA MET A 512 24.18 12.62 -17.66
C MET A 512 23.96 14.00 -17.01
N SER A 513 23.41 14.05 -15.77
CA SER A 513 23.13 15.30 -15.05
C SER A 513 24.36 16.18 -14.85
N LYS A 514 25.55 15.58 -14.72
CA LYS A 514 26.82 16.30 -14.61
C LYS A 514 27.22 16.99 -15.92
N ARG A 515 26.82 16.42 -17.07
CA ARG A 515 27.13 16.94 -18.40
C ARG A 515 26.21 18.08 -18.81
N HIS A 516 24.92 17.95 -18.50
CA HIS A 516 23.89 18.94 -18.88
C HIS A 516 23.60 19.97 -17.78
N ASN A 517 24.24 19.85 -16.62
CA ASN A 517 24.04 20.72 -15.46
C ASN A 517 22.55 20.83 -15.06
N VAL A 518 21.84 19.69 -15.10
CA VAL A 518 20.43 19.59 -14.75
C VAL A 518 20.31 18.96 -13.37
N LEU A 519 19.76 19.70 -12.41
CA LEU A 519 19.17 19.10 -11.23
C LEU A 519 17.78 18.60 -11.59
N MET A 520 17.54 17.29 -11.47
CA MET A 520 16.17 16.78 -11.55
C MET A 520 15.39 17.31 -10.32
N PRO A 521 14.27 18.03 -10.52
CA PRO A 521 13.47 18.57 -9.42
C PRO A 521 12.93 17.42 -8.57
N PHE A 522 12.89 17.60 -7.24
CA PHE A 522 12.48 16.53 -6.33
C PHE A 522 11.60 17.05 -5.18
N ILE A 523 10.40 16.50 -5.09
CA ILE A 523 9.52 16.48 -3.92
C ILE A 523 9.37 15.01 -3.58
N LYS A 524 9.70 14.60 -2.33
CA LYS A 524 9.63 13.22 -1.78
C LYS A 524 9.21 12.17 -2.82
N TRP A 525 10.19 11.63 -3.53
CA TRP A 525 9.96 10.76 -4.68
C TRP A 525 9.75 9.34 -4.25
N SER A 526 9.01 8.63 -5.08
CA SER A 526 8.81 7.20 -4.98
C SER A 526 8.56 6.71 -6.39
N SER A 527 9.32 5.74 -6.88
CA SER A 527 9.15 5.26 -8.25
C SER A 527 8.30 4.01 -8.24
N LYS A 528 7.09 4.11 -8.78
CA LYS A 528 6.19 2.97 -8.89
C LYS A 528 5.69 2.86 -10.32
N PRO A 529 5.63 1.67 -10.90
CA PRO A 529 5.10 1.49 -12.25
C PRO A 529 3.56 1.47 -12.23
N ILE A 530 2.89 2.56 -12.60
CA ILE A 530 1.51 2.48 -13.14
C ILE A 530 1.61 2.39 -14.65
N ASN A 531 1.85 1.16 -15.11
CA ASN A 531 2.04 0.89 -16.53
C ASN A 531 0.74 0.47 -17.20
N GLY A 532 0.65 0.82 -18.48
CA GLY A 532 -0.36 0.29 -19.40
C GLY A 532 -1.49 1.23 -19.75
N ILE A 533 -1.54 2.45 -19.19
CA ILE A 533 -2.47 3.53 -19.61
C ILE A 533 -1.77 4.48 -20.62
N PRO A 534 -0.71 5.24 -20.27
CA PRO A 534 0.11 5.94 -21.26
C PRO A 534 1.24 5.06 -21.85
N ARG A 535 1.72 5.38 -23.05
CA ARG A 535 2.88 4.73 -23.70
C ARG A 535 4.19 5.25 -23.10
N HIS A 536 4.71 4.58 -22.08
CA HIS A 536 5.97 4.98 -21.43
C HIS A 536 6.62 3.81 -20.68
N SER A 537 7.91 3.94 -20.40
CA SER A 537 8.72 3.03 -19.60
C SER A 537 8.30 3.08 -18.11
N ALA A 538 8.27 1.94 -17.43
CA ALA A 538 7.90 1.86 -16.02
C ALA A 538 8.91 2.60 -15.13
N ALA A 539 8.53 3.73 -14.51
CA ALA A 539 9.41 4.43 -13.58
C ALA A 539 10.82 4.69 -14.18
N VAL A 540 11.83 3.98 -13.67
CA VAL A 540 13.23 3.99 -14.13
C VAL A 540 13.63 2.79 -15.01
N HIS A 541 12.74 1.83 -15.21
CA HIS A 541 13.00 0.58 -15.94
C HIS A 541 13.12 0.81 -17.45
N GLN A 542 13.92 -0.01 -18.13
CA GLN A 542 14.03 -0.02 -19.58
C GLN A 542 12.89 -0.82 -20.23
N SER A 543 12.53 -0.49 -21.47
CA SER A 543 11.59 -1.30 -22.24
C SER A 543 12.18 -2.68 -22.55
N ASN A 544 11.32 -3.71 -22.58
CA ASN A 544 11.73 -5.07 -22.99
C ASN A 544 12.04 -5.20 -24.49
N THR A 545 11.86 -4.13 -25.27
CA THR A 545 12.20 -4.05 -26.69
C THR A 545 13.66 -3.62 -26.84
N GLN A 546 14.49 -4.47 -27.46
CA GLN A 546 15.84 -4.08 -27.86
C GLN A 546 15.77 -2.83 -28.77
N PRO A 547 16.59 -1.79 -28.53
CA PRO A 547 16.59 -0.62 -29.38
C PRO A 547 17.19 -0.99 -30.74
N SER A 548 16.35 -1.06 -31.76
CA SER A 548 16.80 -1.05 -33.16
C SER A 548 17.27 0.36 -33.51
N ASN A 549 18.59 0.52 -33.72
CA ASN A 549 19.28 1.62 -34.39
C ASN A 549 18.77 3.05 -34.12
N LEU A 550 19.43 3.75 -33.20
CA LEU A 550 19.34 5.21 -33.04
C LEU A 550 19.97 5.92 -34.25
N PRO A 551 19.29 6.85 -34.93
CA PRO A 551 19.93 7.77 -35.86
C PRO A 551 20.52 8.97 -35.11
N GLU A 552 21.79 9.28 -35.38
CA GLU A 552 22.46 10.49 -34.90
C GLU A 552 21.75 11.74 -35.42
N ARG A 553 21.29 12.61 -34.51
CA ARG A 553 20.98 14.00 -34.82
C ARG A 553 21.69 14.92 -33.83
N SER A 554 22.71 15.61 -34.33
CA SER A 554 23.33 16.75 -33.67
C SER A 554 22.50 18.01 -33.90
N GLN A 555 21.93 18.58 -32.84
CA GLN A 555 21.56 20.00 -32.83
C GLN A 555 22.01 20.64 -31.51
N SER A 556 22.76 21.73 -31.63
CA SER A 556 23.21 22.56 -30.53
C SER A 556 22.05 23.35 -29.93
N LEU A 557 21.76 23.16 -28.65
CA LEU A 557 20.82 23.98 -27.89
C LEU A 557 21.58 24.75 -26.81
N SER A 558 21.94 26.00 -27.10
CA SER A 558 22.39 26.96 -26.11
C SER A 558 21.28 27.96 -25.81
N GLY A 559 20.81 27.99 -24.57
CA GLY A 559 20.05 29.11 -24.02
C GLY A 559 18.72 28.73 -23.37
N TYR A 560 18.76 28.29 -22.10
CA TYR A 560 17.60 28.32 -21.21
C TYR A 560 18.01 28.70 -19.78
N PRO A 561 17.17 29.47 -19.06
CA PRO A 561 17.53 30.05 -17.77
C PRO A 561 17.63 28.99 -16.66
N LYS A 562 18.61 29.23 -15.80
CA LYS A 562 18.95 28.48 -14.60
C LYS A 562 18.03 28.97 -13.49
N GLU A 563 17.10 28.15 -12.99
CA GLU A 563 16.53 28.17 -11.64
C GLU A 563 15.25 27.30 -11.61
N CYS A 564 15.31 26.14 -10.96
CA CYS A 564 14.12 25.44 -10.46
C CYS A 564 14.12 25.56 -8.94
N THR A 565 13.28 26.46 -8.43
CA THR A 565 13.13 26.76 -7.01
C THR A 565 12.36 25.64 -6.32
N LEU A 566 12.94 25.12 -5.24
CA LEU A 566 12.35 24.14 -4.33
C LEU A 566 11.19 24.80 -3.57
N VAL A 567 9.94 24.45 -3.88
CA VAL A 567 8.79 24.91 -3.08
C VAL A 567 8.66 24.00 -1.86
N LEU A 568 9.32 24.38 -0.77
CA LEU A 568 8.91 23.98 0.58
C LEU A 568 7.55 24.65 0.82
N ILE A 569 6.47 23.89 0.70
CA ILE A 569 5.16 24.36 1.17
C ILE A 569 5.24 24.35 2.69
N ASN A 570 5.63 25.48 3.28
CA ASN A 570 5.44 25.75 4.70
C ASN A 570 3.93 25.72 5.00
N THR A 571 3.61 24.99 6.06
CA THR A 571 2.35 24.82 6.80
C THR A 571 1.16 25.67 6.40
#